data_AF-A0A6L4B219-F1
#
_entry.id   AF-A0A6L4B219-F1
#
_cell.length_a   1.000
_cell.length_b   1.000
_cell.length_c   1.000
_cell.angle_alpha   90.00
_cell.angle_beta   90.00
_cell.angle_gamma   90.00
#
_symmetry.space_group_name_H-M   'P 1'
#
loop_
_entity.id
_entity.type
_entity.pdbx_description
1 polymer ?
#
loop_
_entity_poly.entity_id
_entity_poly.type
_entity_poly.pdbx_seq_one_letter_code
_entity_poly.pdbx_strand_id
1 'polypeptide(L)' 'LLEGDALVAGNYELVFEVAAYFTAAGVPQAAPPFLGSVPLAFGIADPAAHYHVPLLVSPWSYSTYRGS' A
#
# COMPACT_ATOMS: atom_id res chain seq x y z
N LEU A 1 6.20 -10.35 -3.48
CA LEU A 1 5.32 -10.10 -2.32
C LEU A 1 4.83 -11.46 -1.89
N LEU A 2 4.97 -11.79 -0.60
CA LEU A 2 4.81 -13.11 0.05
C LEU A 2 4.00 -14.18 -0.72
N GLU A 3 4.55 -15.39 -0.81
CA GLU A 3 3.91 -16.55 -1.43
C GLU A 3 4.27 -17.84 -0.69
N GLY A 4 3.41 -18.86 -0.81
CA GLY A 4 3.63 -20.18 -0.20
C GLY A 4 3.90 -20.10 1.31
N ASP A 5 4.91 -20.84 1.77
CA ASP A 5 5.27 -20.95 3.20
C ASP A 5 5.71 -19.62 3.84
N ALA A 6 6.02 -18.59 3.04
CA ALA A 6 6.36 -17.27 3.54
C ALA A 6 5.11 -16.44 3.93
N LEU A 7 3.93 -16.82 3.44
CA LEU A 7 2.67 -16.17 3.79
C LEU A 7 2.13 -16.81 5.07
N VAL A 8 2.29 -16.16 6.21
CA VAL A 8 1.82 -16.68 7.51
C VAL A 8 0.69 -15.83 8.08
N ALA A 9 -0.14 -16.40 8.94
CA ALA A 9 -1.16 -15.62 9.63
C ALA A 9 -0.50 -14.59 10.55
N GLY A 10 -0.99 -13.36 10.55
CA GLY A 10 -0.40 -12.27 11.30
C GLY A 10 -0.77 -10.88 10.77
N ASN A 11 -0.18 -9.87 11.41
CA ASN A 11 -0.33 -8.48 11.00
C ASN A 11 0.85 -8.07 10.13
N TYR A 12 0.55 -7.38 9.04
CA TYR A 12 1.50 -6.93 8.05
C TYR A 12 1.32 -5.44 7.78
N GLU A 13 2.38 -4.82 7.28
CA GLU A 13 2.36 -3.45 6.80
C GLU A 13 3.04 -3.37 5.44
N LEU A 14 2.39 -2.70 4.50
CA LEU A 14 3.00 -2.25 3.25
C LEU A 14 3.25 -0.75 3.35
N VAL A 15 4.47 -0.30 3.07
CA VAL A 15 4.81 1.12 3.01
C VAL A 15 5.04 1.51 1.55
N PHE A 16 4.21 2.42 1.06
CA PHE A 16 4.31 2.94 -0.31
C PHE A 16 4.94 4.33 -0.30
N GLU A 17 6.03 4.53 -1.04
CA GLU A 17 6.70 5.82 -1.19
C GLU A 17 6.00 6.72 -2.23
N VAL A 18 4.85 7.25 -1.85
CA VAL A 18 3.93 8.00 -2.73
C VAL A 18 4.55 9.29 -3.26
N ALA A 19 5.19 10.08 -2.39
CA ALA A 19 5.83 11.33 -2.81
C ALA A 19 6.97 11.10 -3.80
N ALA A 20 7.77 10.04 -3.58
CA ALA A 20 8.86 9.67 -4.49
C ALA A 20 8.31 9.22 -5.86
N TYR A 21 7.25 8.40 -5.86
CA TYR A 21 6.57 7.96 -7.07
C TYR A 21 6.06 9.14 -7.91
N PHE A 22 5.33 10.08 -7.30
CA PHE A 22 4.79 11.24 -8.03
C PHE A 22 5.86 12.27 -8.43
N THR A 23 6.94 12.38 -7.65
CA THR A 23 8.12 13.18 -8.04
C THR A 23 8.74 12.62 -9.31
N ALA A 24 8.98 11.30 -9.35
CA ALA A 24 9.55 10.63 -10.51
C ALA A 24 8.63 10.72 -11.75
N ALA A 25 7.32 10.74 -11.54
CA ALA A 25 6.32 10.89 -12.60
C ALA A 25 6.11 12.35 -13.07
N GLY A 26 6.78 13.33 -12.46
CA GLY A 26 6.60 14.75 -12.80
C GLY A 26 5.21 15.32 -12.44
N VAL A 27 4.49 14.68 -11.53
CA VAL A 27 3.16 15.13 -11.09
C VAL A 27 3.34 16.24 -10.05
N PRO A 28 2.67 17.40 -10.20
CA PRO A 28 2.73 18.47 -9.21
C PRO A 28 2.29 18.01 -7.82
N GLN A 29 2.99 18.48 -6.79
CA GLN A 29 2.67 18.17 -5.39
C GLN A 29 2.73 19.46 -4.56
N ALA A 30 2.13 19.43 -3.38
CA ALA A 30 2.37 20.49 -2.40
C ALA A 30 3.83 20.46 -1.91
N ALA A 31 4.30 21.57 -1.34
CA ALA A 31 5.59 21.65 -0.68
C ALA A 31 5.36 22.05 0.80
N PRO A 32 5.40 21.10 1.75
CA PRO A 32 5.70 19.67 1.59
C PRO A 32 4.56 18.86 0.92
N PRO A 33 4.84 17.68 0.32
CA PRO A 33 3.79 16.80 -0.20
C PRO A 33 2.80 16.40 0.89
N PHE A 34 1.51 16.41 0.58
CA PHE A 34 0.48 16.02 1.53
C PHE A 34 0.57 14.52 1.87
N LEU A 35 0.84 13.67 0.86
CA LEU A 35 1.12 12.25 1.03
C LEU A 35 2.60 11.97 0.74
N GLY A 36 3.36 11.72 1.79
CA GLY A 36 4.76 11.28 1.76
C GLY A 36 4.87 9.78 1.51
N SER A 37 5.00 9.03 2.60
CA SER A 37 4.92 7.57 2.60
C SER A 37 3.56 7.15 3.19
N VAL A 38 2.91 6.14 2.59
CA VAL A 38 1.60 5.64 3.04
C VAL A 38 1.77 4.23 3.59
N PRO A 39 1.74 4.03 4.93
CA PRO A 39 1.65 2.71 5.53
C PRO A 39 0.21 2.18 5.45
N LEU A 40 0.07 0.95 4.95
CA LEU A 40 -1.18 0.18 4.96
C LEU A 40 -1.01 -1.05 5.84
N ALA A 41 -1.60 -0.99 7.03
CA ALA A 41 -1.66 -2.12 7.95
C ALA A 41 -2.85 -3.03 7.63
N PHE A 42 -2.63 -4.34 7.57
CA PHE A 42 -3.67 -5.35 7.33
C PHE A 42 -3.33 -6.69 8.00
N GLY A 43 -4.36 -7.51 8.22
CA GLY A 43 -4.22 -8.84 8.78
C GLY A 43 -4.39 -9.93 7.74
N ILE A 44 -3.54 -10.95 7.80
CA ILE A 44 -3.74 -12.24 7.15
C ILE A 44 -4.23 -13.22 8.21
N ALA A 45 -5.40 -13.78 8.00
CA ALA A 45 -6.05 -14.74 8.90
C ALA A 45 -5.96 -16.17 8.36
N ASP A 46 -6.03 -16.33 7.03
CA ASP A 46 -5.95 -17.63 6.35
C ASP A 46 -4.82 -17.63 5.30
N PRO A 47 -3.64 -18.19 5.62
CA PRO A 47 -2.53 -18.34 4.68
C PRO A 47 -2.84 -19.02 3.35
N ALA A 48 -3.91 -19.83 3.27
CA ALA A 48 -4.30 -20.51 2.04
C ALA A 48 -5.15 -19.64 1.11
N ALA A 49 -5.66 -18.50 1.59
CA ALA A 49 -6.49 -17.60 0.80
C ALA A 49 -5.65 -16.60 -0.01
N HIS A 50 -6.20 -16.12 -1.12
CA HIS A 50 -5.63 -15.01 -1.86
C HIS A 50 -5.97 -13.68 -1.18
N TYR A 51 -4.96 -12.85 -0.95
CA TYR A 51 -5.11 -11.51 -0.39
C TYR A 51 -4.77 -10.46 -1.44
N HIS A 52 -5.78 -9.76 -1.95
CA HIS A 52 -5.61 -8.59 -2.79
C HIS A 52 -5.84 -7.32 -1.98
N VAL A 53 -4.78 -6.54 -1.75
CA VAL A 53 -4.83 -5.28 -0.96
C VAL A 53 -4.36 -4.13 -1.86
N PRO A 54 -5.23 -3.63 -2.77
CA PRO A 54 -4.86 -2.56 -3.68
C PRO A 54 -4.74 -1.20 -2.98
N LEU A 55 -3.92 -0.33 -3.57
CA LEU A 55 -3.83 1.10 -3.25
C LEU A 55 -4.28 1.90 -4.48
N LEU A 56 -5.35 2.68 -4.33
CA LEU A 56 -5.69 3.77 -5.26
C LEU A 56 -5.17 5.06 -4.64
N VAL A 57 -4.34 5.81 -5.35
CA VAL A 57 -3.67 6.98 -4.77
C VAL A 57 -3.54 8.12 -5.78
N SER A 58 -3.77 9.33 -5.28
CA SER A 58 -3.34 10.60 -5.84
C SER A 58 -2.39 11.27 -4.85
N PRO A 59 -1.69 12.36 -5.19
CA PRO A 59 -0.92 13.10 -4.20
C PRO A 59 -1.73 13.71 -3.01
N TRP A 60 -3.06 13.67 -3.03
CA TRP A 60 -3.94 14.30 -2.03
C TRP A 60 -4.87 13.35 -1.30
N SER A 61 -5.03 12.13 -1.80
CA SER A 61 -5.94 11.15 -1.23
C SER A 61 -5.50 9.74 -1.60
N TYR A 62 -5.86 8.79 -0.77
CA TYR A 62 -5.74 7.39 -1.10
C TYR A 62 -6.93 6.60 -0.56
N SER A 63 -7.15 5.44 -1.14
CA SER A 63 -8.06 4.44 -0.62
C SER A 63 -7.48 3.05 -0.81
N THR A 64 -7.90 2.14 0.07
CA THR A 64 -7.57 0.72 0.01
C THR A 64 -8.80 -0.08 0.43
N TYR A 65 -8.81 -1.37 0.11
CA TYR A 65 -9.82 -2.32 0.51
C TYR A 65 -9.26 -3.74 0.43
N ARG A 66 -9.98 -4.74 0.97
CA ARG A 66 -9.70 -6.16 0.69
C ARG A 66 -10.46 -6.58 -0.56
N GLY A 67 -9.74 -6.83 -1.65
CA GLY A 67 -10.28 -7.41 -2.87
C GLY A 67 -10.47 -8.93 -2.78
N SER A 68 -11.15 -9.48 -3.78
CA SER A 68 -11.35 -10.92 -4.00
C SER A 68 -10.24 -11.53 -4.84
#